data_AF-A0A357AL72-F1
#
_entry.id   AF-A0A357AL72-F1
#
_cell.length_a   1.000
_cell.length_b   1.000
_cell.length_c   1.000
_cell.angle_alpha   90.00
_cell.angle_beta   90.00
_cell.angle_gamma   90.00
#
_symmetry.space_group_name_H-M   'P 1'
#
loop_
_entity.id
_entity.type
_entity.pdbx_description
1 polymer ?
#
loop_
_entity_poly.entity_id
_entity_poly.type
_entity_poly.pdbx_seq_one_letter_code
_entity_poly.pdbx_strand_id
1 'polypeptide(L)'
;MKKTLRCIFSLILSLALSLAMLLPAYGTGMNEAETKASSLKQLGLFKGVSDTDFDLDRAPTRTEALVMLIRTLGKESEALNGSWSHPFTDVPSWADKYVGYGYEKGLTKGVSATEFGSGNADSDMYLTFMLRALGYSDAAGDFAWNAPDALAKAVGILPDVVSTSNFLRADVALVSWAALEADQKSGMQRLAKKLIDEKIFTGDAYAQATAQVGEIKPTAVSVSSFEALKSALLNSSVKAITIDSVGTPVIVTGEVTIPAGVTVTVNRGNDFYIEGPLTNNGTINVMGADSISPDFINYSVLSVQTGGILNNNGAINLQAAQLEDTDDYGPIGGQLRIGGGTLNNKGSVFLKYGLVNTHGGMAVVINGS
;
A
#
# COMPACT_ATOMS: atom_id res chain seq x y z
N MET A 1 -11.44 -20.87 -56.15
CA MET A 1 -10.85 -21.62 -55.02
C MET A 1 -9.69 -20.88 -54.34
N LYS A 2 -8.63 -20.43 -55.03
CA LYS A 2 -7.49 -19.76 -54.35
C LYS A 2 -7.81 -18.41 -53.68
N LYS A 3 -8.72 -17.59 -54.24
CA LYS A 3 -9.15 -16.30 -53.63
C LYS A 3 -10.05 -16.48 -52.40
N THR A 4 -10.97 -17.43 -52.44
CA THR A 4 -11.87 -17.76 -51.32
C THR A 4 -11.10 -18.40 -50.15
N LEU A 5 -10.11 -19.25 -50.44
CA LEU A 5 -9.26 -19.86 -49.40
C LEU A 5 -8.37 -18.82 -48.68
N ARG A 6 -7.89 -17.79 -49.40
CA ARG A 6 -7.13 -16.67 -48.79
C ARG A 6 -7.99 -15.78 -47.89
N CYS A 7 -9.25 -15.50 -48.27
CA CYS A 7 -10.15 -14.73 -47.43
C CYS A 7 -10.52 -15.46 -46.14
N ILE A 8 -10.75 -16.78 -46.21
CA ILE A 8 -11.05 -17.61 -45.03
C ILE A 8 -9.86 -17.67 -44.08
N PHE A 9 -8.63 -17.80 -44.61
CA PHE A 9 -7.42 -17.79 -43.79
C PHE A 9 -7.19 -16.45 -43.09
N SER A 10 -7.41 -15.32 -43.79
CA SER A 10 -7.29 -13.98 -43.18
C SER A 10 -8.36 -13.74 -42.12
N LEU A 11 -9.58 -14.22 -42.32
CA LEU A 11 -10.66 -14.14 -41.31
C LEU A 11 -10.36 -14.96 -40.06
N ILE A 12 -9.91 -16.22 -40.22
CA ILE A 12 -9.52 -17.09 -39.09
C ILE A 12 -8.34 -16.50 -38.33
N LEU A 13 -7.34 -15.94 -39.03
CA LEU A 13 -6.18 -15.31 -38.39
C LEU A 13 -6.55 -14.02 -37.66
N SER A 14 -7.45 -13.20 -38.22
CA SER A 14 -7.97 -12.01 -37.54
C SER A 14 -8.83 -12.33 -36.32
N LEU A 15 -9.63 -13.41 -36.39
CA LEU A 15 -10.44 -13.88 -35.28
C LEU A 15 -9.56 -14.46 -34.16
N ALA A 16 -8.53 -15.24 -34.51
CA ALA A 16 -7.54 -15.75 -33.56
C ALA A 16 -6.72 -14.64 -32.88
N LEU A 17 -6.36 -13.57 -33.61
CA LEU A 17 -5.70 -12.39 -33.02
C LEU A 17 -6.64 -11.60 -32.10
N SER A 18 -7.92 -11.45 -32.47
CA SER A 18 -8.91 -10.76 -31.62
C SER A 18 -9.23 -11.53 -30.34
N LEU A 19 -9.18 -12.86 -30.36
CA LEU A 19 -9.39 -13.71 -29.18
C LEU A 19 -8.18 -13.73 -28.23
N ALA A 20 -6.96 -13.53 -28.75
CA ALA A 20 -5.73 -13.44 -27.95
C ALA A 20 -5.62 -12.11 -27.17
N MET A 21 -6.29 -11.04 -27.61
CA MET A 21 -6.37 -9.76 -26.89
C MET A 21 -7.44 -9.74 -25.77
N LEU A 22 -8.17 -10.85 -25.61
CA LEU A 22 -9.18 -11.07 -24.57
C LEU A 22 -8.67 -11.95 -23.43
N LEU A 23 -7.35 -12.02 -23.22
CA LEU A 23 -6.82 -12.61 -21.99
C LEU A 23 -7.39 -11.83 -20.80
N PRO A 24 -8.24 -12.45 -19.98
CA PRO A 24 -8.83 -11.74 -18.86
C PRO A 24 -7.70 -11.38 -17.89
N ALA A 25 -7.68 -10.14 -17.38
CA ALA A 25 -6.79 -9.69 -16.29
C ALA A 25 -6.84 -10.59 -15.03
N TYR A 26 -7.80 -11.50 -14.97
CA TYR A 26 -7.95 -12.57 -13.98
C TYR A 26 -6.76 -13.55 -13.96
N GLY A 27 -6.12 -13.82 -15.10
CA GLY A 27 -5.01 -14.78 -15.16
C GLY A 27 -3.71 -14.28 -14.52
N THR A 28 -3.45 -12.97 -14.60
CA THR A 28 -2.23 -12.38 -14.02
C THR A 28 -2.35 -12.24 -12.50
N GLY A 29 -3.52 -11.81 -12.00
CA GLY A 29 -3.75 -11.66 -10.57
C GLY A 29 -3.74 -13.00 -9.81
N MET A 30 -4.30 -14.07 -10.41
CA MET A 30 -4.28 -15.39 -9.79
C MET A 30 -2.86 -15.97 -9.65
N ASN A 31 -2.02 -15.80 -10.67
CA ASN A 31 -0.62 -16.24 -10.60
C ASN A 31 0.18 -15.46 -9.53
N GLU A 32 -0.08 -14.16 -9.41
CA GLU A 32 0.52 -13.33 -8.36
C GLU A 32 0.06 -13.78 -6.96
N ALA A 33 -1.24 -14.01 -6.79
CA ALA A 33 -1.81 -14.49 -5.53
C ALA A 33 -1.26 -15.87 -5.14
N GLU A 34 -1.11 -16.80 -6.09
CA GLU A 34 -0.53 -18.13 -5.86
C GLU A 34 0.92 -18.04 -5.38
N THR A 35 1.70 -17.16 -6.00
CA THR A 35 3.10 -16.92 -5.62
C THR A 35 3.18 -16.33 -4.21
N LYS A 36 2.38 -15.30 -3.92
CA LYS A 36 2.32 -14.66 -2.60
C LYS A 36 1.80 -15.61 -1.52
N ALA A 37 0.78 -16.42 -1.80
CA ALA A 37 0.28 -17.46 -0.88
C ALA A 37 1.36 -18.50 -0.58
N SER A 38 2.10 -18.94 -1.60
CA SER A 38 3.23 -19.86 -1.46
C SER A 38 4.36 -19.27 -0.60
N SER A 39 4.72 -18.02 -0.84
CA SER A 39 5.76 -17.32 -0.07
C SER A 39 5.32 -17.06 1.38
N LEU A 40 4.06 -16.67 1.62
CA LEU A 40 3.52 -16.57 2.98
C LEU A 40 3.50 -17.95 3.68
N LYS A 41 3.18 -19.02 2.97
CA LYS A 41 3.24 -20.39 3.50
C LYS A 41 4.67 -20.78 3.90
N GLN A 42 5.67 -20.45 3.08
CA GLN A 42 7.09 -20.67 3.41
C GLN A 42 7.49 -19.98 4.73
N LEU A 43 6.92 -18.81 5.00
CA LEU A 43 7.13 -18.06 6.25
C LEU A 43 6.27 -18.55 7.42
N GLY A 44 5.41 -19.54 7.21
CA GLY A 44 4.46 -20.04 8.22
C GLY A 44 3.26 -19.11 8.46
N LEU A 45 3.03 -18.13 7.60
CA LEU A 45 2.03 -17.08 7.75
C LEU A 45 0.72 -17.34 6.98
N PHE A 46 0.68 -18.38 6.15
CA PHE A 46 -0.52 -18.77 5.40
C PHE A 46 -0.61 -20.29 5.27
N LYS A 47 -1.83 -20.82 5.23
CA LYS A 47 -2.10 -22.24 5.02
C LYS A 47 -3.26 -22.38 4.04
N GLY A 48 -3.11 -23.35 3.14
CA GLY A 48 -4.18 -23.77 2.26
C GLY A 48 -5.21 -24.65 2.94
N VAL A 49 -6.18 -25.12 2.16
CA VAL A 49 -7.11 -26.17 2.59
C VAL A 49 -6.44 -27.54 2.62
N SER A 50 -5.31 -27.68 1.93
CA SER A 50 -4.39 -28.81 2.03
C SER A 50 -2.92 -28.35 1.91
N ASP A 51 -2.00 -29.30 1.91
CA ASP A 51 -0.57 -29.00 1.70
C ASP A 51 -0.24 -28.54 0.28
N THR A 52 -1.09 -28.82 -0.70
CA THR A 52 -0.83 -28.48 -2.11
C THR A 52 -1.88 -27.56 -2.70
N ASP A 53 -2.90 -27.19 -1.94
CA ASP A 53 -4.03 -26.41 -2.43
C ASP A 53 -4.41 -25.31 -1.46
N PHE A 54 -4.34 -24.06 -1.94
CA PHE A 54 -4.73 -22.86 -1.21
C PHE A 54 -6.20 -22.52 -1.34
N ASP A 55 -6.90 -23.08 -2.34
CA ASP A 55 -8.32 -22.81 -2.62
C ASP A 55 -8.56 -21.31 -2.87
N LEU A 56 -7.73 -20.70 -3.73
CA LEU A 56 -7.67 -19.24 -3.91
C LEU A 56 -8.88 -18.67 -4.67
N ASP A 57 -9.61 -19.49 -5.42
CA ASP A 57 -10.69 -19.08 -6.33
C ASP A 57 -12.07 -19.04 -5.68
N ARG A 58 -12.17 -19.24 -4.36
CA ARG A 58 -13.41 -19.07 -3.59
C ARG A 58 -13.33 -17.98 -2.52
N ALA A 59 -14.51 -17.52 -2.11
CA ALA A 59 -14.65 -16.63 -0.96
C ALA A 59 -14.25 -17.34 0.35
N PRO A 60 -13.50 -16.67 1.24
CA PRO A 60 -13.29 -17.17 2.59
C PRO A 60 -14.53 -16.90 3.46
N THR A 61 -14.81 -17.78 4.41
CA THR A 61 -15.73 -17.47 5.50
C THR A 61 -15.13 -16.38 6.40
N ARG A 62 -16.00 -15.69 7.15
CA ARG A 62 -15.60 -14.70 8.16
C ARG A 62 -14.54 -15.25 9.13
N THR A 63 -14.76 -16.50 9.56
CA THR A 63 -13.87 -17.23 10.47
C THR A 63 -12.55 -17.58 9.82
N GLU A 64 -12.55 -18.11 8.59
CA GLU A 64 -11.32 -18.40 7.85
C GLU A 64 -10.47 -17.13 7.64
N ALA A 65 -11.12 -16.00 7.32
CA ALA A 65 -10.44 -14.72 7.16
C ALA A 65 -9.76 -14.24 8.45
N LEU A 66 -10.41 -14.38 9.61
CA LEU A 66 -9.78 -14.07 10.90
C LEU A 66 -8.58 -15.00 11.19
N VAL A 67 -8.70 -16.29 10.88
CA VAL A 67 -7.59 -17.24 11.07
C VAL A 67 -6.41 -16.87 10.16
N MET A 68 -6.66 -16.52 8.90
CA MET A 68 -5.62 -16.08 7.96
C MET A 68 -4.95 -14.77 8.39
N LEU A 69 -5.70 -13.82 8.95
CA LEU A 69 -5.15 -12.64 9.60
C LEU A 69 -4.21 -13.03 10.76
N ILE A 70 -4.68 -13.85 11.71
CA ILE A 70 -3.90 -14.26 12.89
C ILE A 70 -2.59 -14.96 12.47
N ARG A 71 -2.64 -15.77 11.42
CA ARG A 71 -1.44 -16.39 10.82
C ARG A 71 -0.51 -15.35 10.19
N THR A 72 -1.05 -14.38 9.46
CA THR A 72 -0.28 -13.26 8.88
C THR A 72 0.50 -12.49 9.97
N LEU A 73 -0.06 -12.39 11.17
CA LEU A 73 0.59 -11.75 12.33
C LEU A 73 1.58 -12.66 13.07
N GLY A 74 1.77 -13.91 12.63
CA GLY A 74 2.60 -14.90 13.32
C GLY A 74 2.04 -15.36 14.67
N LYS A 75 0.74 -15.17 14.94
CA LYS A 75 0.13 -15.37 16.27
C LYS A 75 -0.73 -16.62 16.40
N GLU A 76 -0.73 -17.52 15.41
CA GLU A 76 -1.53 -18.76 15.47
C GLU A 76 -1.20 -19.62 16.70
N SER A 77 0.09 -19.76 17.03
CA SER A 77 0.49 -20.53 18.23
C SER A 77 0.02 -19.87 19.53
N GLU A 78 0.09 -18.54 19.64
CA GLU A 78 -0.43 -17.80 20.80
C GLU A 78 -1.94 -17.99 20.93
N ALA A 79 -2.68 -17.83 19.82
CA ALA A 79 -4.12 -18.00 19.78
C ALA A 79 -4.54 -19.42 20.23
N LEU A 80 -3.88 -20.47 19.72
CA LEU A 80 -4.22 -21.85 20.03
C LEU A 80 -3.83 -22.30 21.45
N ASN A 81 -2.75 -21.74 22.01
CA ASN A 81 -2.26 -22.15 23.35
C ASN A 81 -2.82 -21.29 24.49
N GLY A 82 -3.37 -20.13 24.19
CA GLY A 82 -4.01 -19.27 25.18
C GLY A 82 -5.43 -19.72 25.59
N SER A 83 -5.99 -18.96 26.53
CA SER A 83 -7.39 -19.03 26.93
C SER A 83 -7.97 -17.63 26.73
N TRP A 84 -9.00 -17.54 25.89
CA TRP A 84 -9.57 -16.28 25.44
C TRP A 84 -11.08 -16.39 25.52
N SER A 85 -11.74 -15.33 25.97
CA SER A 85 -13.19 -15.27 26.12
C SER A 85 -13.80 -14.45 25.00
N HIS A 86 -14.99 -14.85 24.54
CA HIS A 86 -15.81 -14.04 23.66
C HIS A 86 -17.30 -14.23 23.98
N PRO A 87 -18.17 -13.24 23.66
CA PRO A 87 -19.60 -13.34 23.93
C PRO A 87 -20.37 -14.13 22.85
N PHE A 88 -19.70 -14.54 21.78
CA PHE A 88 -20.37 -15.11 20.60
C PHE A 88 -20.86 -16.53 20.81
N THR A 89 -22.10 -16.82 20.42
CA THR A 89 -22.74 -18.14 20.59
C THR A 89 -22.77 -18.98 19.32
N ASP A 90 -22.43 -18.39 18.17
CA ASP A 90 -22.46 -18.99 16.82
C ASP A 90 -21.08 -19.43 16.31
N VAL A 91 -20.06 -19.42 17.17
CA VAL A 91 -18.69 -19.80 16.81
C VAL A 91 -18.53 -21.32 16.89
N PRO A 92 -18.06 -22.00 15.83
CA PRO A 92 -17.81 -23.44 15.89
C PRO A 92 -16.61 -23.76 16.80
N SER A 93 -16.64 -24.92 17.46
CA SER A 93 -15.66 -25.30 18.48
C SER A 93 -14.20 -25.30 18.01
N TRP A 94 -13.94 -25.59 16.73
CA TRP A 94 -12.59 -25.56 16.17
C TRP A 94 -12.03 -24.12 16.08
N ALA A 95 -12.90 -23.11 15.98
CA ALA A 95 -12.55 -21.71 15.80
C ALA A 95 -12.59 -20.90 17.10
N ASP A 96 -13.17 -21.44 18.16
CA ASP A 96 -13.40 -20.80 19.46
C ASP A 96 -12.17 -20.00 19.96
N LYS A 97 -11.00 -20.66 19.99
CA LYS A 97 -9.74 -20.02 20.40
C LYS A 97 -9.28 -18.90 19.47
N TYR A 98 -9.45 -19.06 18.16
CA TYR A 98 -9.07 -18.02 17.20
C TYR A 98 -9.97 -16.80 17.32
N VAL A 99 -11.29 -17.02 17.45
CA VAL A 99 -12.26 -15.93 17.60
C VAL A 99 -12.06 -15.22 18.94
N GLY A 100 -11.84 -15.97 20.02
CA GLY A 100 -11.53 -15.40 21.33
C GLY A 100 -10.26 -14.56 21.31
N TYR A 101 -9.18 -15.07 20.71
CA TYR A 101 -7.94 -14.30 20.53
C TYR A 101 -8.19 -13.01 19.75
N GLY A 102 -8.85 -13.12 18.59
CA GLY A 102 -9.15 -11.97 17.75
C GLY A 102 -10.01 -10.92 18.46
N TYR A 103 -10.96 -11.36 19.28
CA TYR A 103 -11.84 -10.49 20.05
C TYR A 103 -11.09 -9.75 21.16
N GLU A 104 -10.36 -10.47 22.02
CA GLU A 104 -9.64 -9.85 23.14
C GLU A 104 -8.49 -8.94 22.69
N LYS A 105 -7.82 -9.28 21.58
CA LYS A 105 -6.78 -8.43 20.99
C LYS A 105 -7.33 -7.26 20.16
N GLY A 106 -8.66 -7.14 20.05
CA GLY A 106 -9.32 -6.05 19.32
C GLY A 106 -9.13 -6.13 17.79
N LEU A 107 -8.77 -7.29 17.24
CA LEU A 107 -8.62 -7.51 15.80
C LEU A 107 -9.97 -7.59 15.10
N THR A 108 -10.99 -8.10 15.80
CA THR A 108 -12.33 -8.30 15.24
C THR A 108 -13.43 -7.82 16.19
N LYS A 109 -14.63 -7.65 15.63
CA LYS A 109 -15.89 -7.43 16.34
C LYS A 109 -16.93 -8.38 15.74
N GLY A 110 -17.91 -8.76 16.55
CA GLY A 110 -19.07 -9.50 16.08
C GLY A 110 -19.95 -8.67 15.16
N VAL A 111 -20.82 -9.35 14.41
CA VAL A 111 -21.92 -8.69 13.67
C VAL A 111 -23.01 -8.20 14.62
N SER A 112 -23.08 -8.77 15.83
CA SER A 112 -23.90 -8.30 16.94
C SER A 112 -23.16 -8.47 18.27
N ALA A 113 -23.82 -8.19 19.40
CA ALA A 113 -23.25 -8.37 20.72
C ALA A 113 -22.97 -9.85 21.07
N THR A 114 -23.69 -10.79 20.45
CA THR A 114 -23.63 -12.23 20.77
C THR A 114 -23.40 -13.12 19.55
N GLU A 115 -23.19 -12.54 18.36
CA GLU A 115 -22.91 -13.29 17.15
C GLU A 115 -21.64 -12.77 16.46
N PHE A 116 -20.75 -13.70 16.13
CA PHE A 116 -19.55 -13.42 15.34
C PHE A 116 -19.90 -13.26 13.85
N GLY A 117 -20.82 -14.10 13.35
CA GLY A 117 -21.28 -14.16 11.97
C GLY A 117 -20.70 -15.35 11.20
N SER A 118 -21.56 -16.09 10.51
CA SER A 118 -21.22 -17.31 9.75
C SER A 118 -21.09 -17.12 8.24
N GLY A 119 -21.21 -15.89 7.75
CA GLY A 119 -21.16 -15.55 6.33
C GLY A 119 -19.76 -15.53 5.73
N ASN A 120 -19.69 -15.19 4.44
CA ASN A 120 -18.41 -14.93 3.78
C ASN A 120 -17.82 -13.59 4.24
N ALA A 121 -16.49 -13.52 4.19
CA ALA A 121 -15.73 -12.30 4.33
C ALA A 121 -15.87 -11.45 3.05
N ASP A 122 -16.14 -10.15 3.21
CA ASP A 122 -15.96 -9.16 2.16
C ASP A 122 -14.63 -8.40 2.33
N SER A 123 -14.29 -7.56 1.36
CA SER A 123 -13.06 -6.76 1.38
C SER A 123 -13.01 -5.83 2.59
N ASP A 124 -14.12 -5.14 2.87
CA ASP A 124 -14.16 -4.10 3.90
C ASP A 124 -13.90 -4.69 5.28
N MET A 125 -14.46 -5.86 5.53
CA MET A 125 -14.19 -6.62 6.74
C MET A 125 -12.71 -7.00 6.85
N TYR A 126 -12.13 -7.60 5.81
CA TYR A 126 -10.75 -8.08 5.89
C TYR A 126 -9.74 -6.92 6.01
N LEU A 127 -9.94 -5.85 5.26
CA LEU A 127 -9.13 -4.64 5.34
C LEU A 127 -9.26 -3.97 6.71
N THR A 128 -10.46 -3.92 7.29
CA THR A 128 -10.66 -3.43 8.66
C THR A 128 -9.88 -4.26 9.68
N PHE A 129 -9.92 -5.59 9.57
CA PHE A 129 -9.15 -6.46 10.46
C PHE A 129 -7.65 -6.25 10.32
N MET A 130 -7.16 -6.10 9.08
CA MET A 130 -5.74 -5.86 8.81
C MET A 130 -5.29 -4.48 9.31
N LEU A 131 -6.08 -3.42 9.09
CA LEU A 131 -5.80 -2.07 9.60
C LEU A 131 -5.73 -2.05 11.13
N ARG A 132 -6.66 -2.74 11.82
CA ARG A 132 -6.60 -2.93 13.28
C ARG A 132 -5.32 -3.62 13.72
N ALA A 133 -4.93 -4.68 13.01
CA ALA A 133 -3.70 -5.40 13.30
C ALA A 133 -2.43 -4.54 13.11
N LEU A 134 -2.46 -3.59 12.18
CA LEU A 134 -1.40 -2.59 11.96
C LEU A 134 -1.45 -1.41 12.94
N GLY A 135 -2.42 -1.39 13.86
CA GLY A 135 -2.55 -0.39 14.92
C GLY A 135 -3.43 0.81 14.59
N TYR A 136 -4.15 0.79 13.46
CA TYR A 136 -5.18 1.78 13.16
C TYR A 136 -6.49 1.44 13.88
N SER A 137 -7.29 2.45 14.17
CA SER A 137 -8.50 2.31 14.99
C SER A 137 -9.70 2.97 14.32
N ASP A 138 -10.68 2.15 13.96
CA ASP A 138 -12.01 2.61 13.53
C ASP A 138 -12.78 3.29 14.66
N ALA A 139 -12.49 2.94 15.92
CA ALA A 139 -13.12 3.55 17.08
C ALA A 139 -12.56 4.94 17.41
N ALA A 140 -11.28 5.17 17.11
CA ALA A 140 -10.63 6.48 17.29
C ALA A 140 -10.85 7.42 16.08
N GLY A 141 -11.53 6.94 15.03
CA GLY A 141 -11.81 7.73 13.83
C GLY A 141 -10.66 7.78 12.82
N ASP A 142 -9.67 6.87 12.90
CA ASP A 142 -8.63 6.79 11.85
C ASP A 142 -9.23 6.42 10.48
N PHE A 143 -10.30 5.61 10.49
CA PHE A 143 -11.09 5.21 9.32
C PHE A 143 -12.49 4.74 9.74
N ALA A 144 -13.40 4.59 8.78
CA ALA A 144 -14.69 3.94 9.02
C ALA A 144 -14.59 2.44 8.69
N TRP A 145 -15.09 1.57 9.58
CA TRP A 145 -15.00 0.11 9.41
C TRP A 145 -15.71 -0.41 8.14
N ASN A 146 -16.67 0.34 7.61
CA ASN A 146 -17.42 0.04 6.39
C ASN A 146 -16.96 0.86 5.17
N ALA A 147 -15.80 1.52 5.26
CA ALA A 147 -15.14 2.19 4.16
C ALA A 147 -13.60 2.26 4.40
N PRO A 148 -12.92 1.11 4.57
CA PRO A 148 -11.50 1.08 4.89
C PRO A 148 -10.59 1.35 3.69
N ASP A 149 -11.10 1.25 2.46
CA ASP A 149 -10.34 1.26 1.20
C ASP A 149 -9.38 2.44 1.09
N ALA A 150 -9.85 3.64 1.46
CA ALA A 150 -9.06 4.85 1.35
C ALA A 150 -7.80 4.75 2.22
N LEU A 151 -7.94 4.37 3.49
CA LEU A 151 -6.80 4.18 4.37
C LEU A 151 -5.96 2.99 3.93
N ALA A 152 -6.58 1.86 3.57
CA ALA A 152 -5.89 0.64 3.13
C ALA A 152 -4.99 0.86 1.90
N LYS A 153 -5.48 1.57 0.87
CA LYS A 153 -4.66 1.98 -0.28
C LYS A 153 -3.51 2.86 0.15
N ALA A 154 -3.83 3.83 1.00
CA ALA A 154 -2.91 4.89 1.36
C ALA A 154 -1.77 4.38 2.29
N VAL A 155 -2.01 3.33 3.08
CA VAL A 155 -0.96 2.63 3.87
C VAL A 155 -0.32 1.46 3.11
N GLY A 156 -0.73 1.21 1.87
CA GLY A 156 -0.10 0.25 0.96
C GLY A 156 -0.56 -1.20 1.10
N ILE A 157 -1.68 -1.48 1.76
CA ILE A 157 -2.18 -2.85 1.98
C ILE A 157 -3.31 -3.28 1.03
N LEU A 158 -3.78 -2.37 0.17
CA LEU A 158 -4.76 -2.68 -0.88
C LEU A 158 -4.13 -2.47 -2.27
N PRO A 159 -3.40 -3.48 -2.80
CA PRO A 159 -2.87 -3.45 -4.17
C PRO A 159 -3.97 -3.34 -5.24
N ASP A 160 -3.66 -2.70 -6.38
CA ASP A 160 -4.63 -2.49 -7.48
C ASP A 160 -5.19 -3.80 -8.08
N VAL A 161 -4.46 -4.91 -7.95
CA VAL A 161 -4.87 -6.23 -8.44
C VAL A 161 -5.97 -6.87 -7.58
N VAL A 162 -6.19 -6.37 -6.36
CA VAL A 162 -7.21 -6.88 -5.44
C VAL A 162 -8.61 -6.48 -5.92
N SER A 163 -9.51 -7.46 -5.97
CA SER A 163 -10.93 -7.25 -6.24
C SER A 163 -11.71 -7.00 -4.94
N THR A 164 -12.27 -5.79 -4.79
CA THR A 164 -13.13 -5.47 -3.64
C THR A 164 -14.60 -5.87 -3.84
N SER A 165 -15.02 -6.13 -5.08
CA SER A 165 -16.41 -6.51 -5.38
C SER A 165 -16.65 -8.02 -5.35
N ASN A 166 -15.64 -8.81 -5.74
CA ASN A 166 -15.63 -10.27 -5.65
C ASN A 166 -14.37 -10.65 -4.86
N PHE A 167 -14.49 -10.66 -3.53
CA PHE A 167 -13.37 -10.84 -2.62
C PHE A 167 -13.12 -12.32 -2.33
N LEU A 168 -11.97 -12.83 -2.75
CA LEU A 168 -11.60 -14.24 -2.69
C LEU A 168 -10.42 -14.49 -1.76
N ARG A 169 -10.10 -15.76 -1.53
CA ARG A 169 -8.88 -16.16 -0.82
C ARG A 169 -7.60 -15.69 -1.52
N ALA A 170 -7.63 -15.56 -2.85
CA ALA A 170 -6.58 -14.89 -3.63
C ALA A 170 -6.33 -13.46 -3.11
N ASP A 171 -7.38 -12.66 -2.95
CA ASP A 171 -7.30 -11.28 -2.49
C ASP A 171 -6.79 -11.18 -1.04
N VAL A 172 -7.20 -12.13 -0.19
CA VAL A 172 -6.65 -12.26 1.18
C VAL A 172 -5.13 -12.45 1.15
N ALA A 173 -4.61 -13.33 0.29
CA ALA A 173 -3.17 -13.56 0.18
C ALA A 173 -2.42 -12.29 -0.32
N LEU A 174 -3.01 -11.59 -1.30
CA LEU A 174 -2.47 -10.34 -1.82
C LEU A 174 -2.39 -9.25 -0.73
N VAL A 175 -3.48 -9.04 0.02
CA VAL A 175 -3.53 -8.08 1.13
C VAL A 175 -2.60 -8.49 2.26
N SER A 176 -2.54 -9.78 2.61
CA SER A 176 -1.63 -10.30 3.66
C SER A 176 -0.15 -10.07 3.33
N TRP A 177 0.25 -10.31 2.08
CA TRP A 177 1.62 -10.00 1.65
C TRP A 177 1.88 -8.50 1.68
N ALA A 178 0.95 -7.68 1.17
CA ALA A 178 1.08 -6.24 1.20
C ALA A 178 1.19 -5.70 2.65
N ALA A 179 0.44 -6.29 3.59
CA ALA A 179 0.54 -5.96 5.01
C ALA A 179 1.87 -6.37 5.64
N LEU A 180 2.47 -7.48 5.21
CA LEU A 180 3.82 -7.88 5.62
C LEU A 180 4.86 -6.81 5.24
N GLU A 181 4.67 -6.17 4.09
CA GLU A 181 5.49 -5.07 3.57
C GLU A 181 5.09 -3.68 4.10
N ALA A 182 3.99 -3.57 4.83
CA ALA A 182 3.51 -2.30 5.36
C ALA A 182 4.12 -1.98 6.73
N ASP A 183 4.26 -0.68 7.00
CA ASP A 183 4.70 -0.18 8.29
C ASP A 183 3.50 -0.08 9.25
N GLN A 184 3.71 -0.49 10.50
CA GLN A 184 2.70 -0.32 11.55
C GLN A 184 2.50 1.17 11.90
N LYS A 185 1.29 1.55 12.32
CA LYS A 185 0.95 2.93 12.69
C LYS A 185 1.91 3.49 13.73
N SER A 186 2.17 2.73 14.80
CA SER A 186 3.10 3.10 15.87
C SER A 186 4.50 2.58 15.59
N GLY A 187 5.50 3.44 15.71
CA GLY A 187 6.91 3.05 15.58
C GLY A 187 7.38 2.78 14.14
N MET A 188 6.45 2.78 13.15
CA MET A 188 6.74 2.59 11.72
C MET A 188 7.64 1.40 11.41
N GLN A 189 7.56 0.37 12.25
CA GLN A 189 8.26 -0.87 11.99
C GLN A 189 7.47 -1.63 10.93
N ARG A 190 8.13 -2.01 9.84
CA ARG A 190 7.57 -2.95 8.86
C ARG A 190 7.14 -4.23 9.56
N LEU A 191 5.94 -4.74 9.24
CA LEU A 191 5.44 -5.96 9.88
C LEU A 191 6.44 -7.12 9.73
N ALA A 192 7.06 -7.29 8.55
CA ALA A 192 8.11 -8.29 8.35
C ALA A 192 9.28 -8.15 9.34
N LYS A 193 9.78 -6.93 9.54
CA LYS A 193 10.87 -6.62 10.48
C LYS A 193 10.47 -6.99 11.91
N LYS A 194 9.25 -6.65 12.32
CA LYS A 194 8.72 -7.03 13.63
C LYS A 194 8.68 -8.55 13.80
N LEU A 195 8.16 -9.29 12.82
CA LEU A 195 8.04 -10.75 12.89
C LEU A 195 9.41 -11.45 12.90
N ILE A 196 10.42 -10.87 12.25
CA ILE A 196 11.82 -11.31 12.35
C ILE A 196 12.36 -11.07 13.77
N ASP A 197 12.14 -9.89 14.33
CA ASP A 197 12.59 -9.54 15.68
C ASP A 197 11.91 -10.41 16.75
N GLU A 198 10.65 -10.80 16.52
CA GLU A 198 9.88 -11.75 17.32
C GLU A 198 10.23 -13.23 17.03
N LYS A 199 11.16 -13.50 16.10
CA LYS A 199 11.63 -14.83 15.71
C LYS A 199 10.54 -15.76 15.17
N ILE A 200 9.51 -15.20 14.54
CA ILE A 200 8.48 -15.98 13.82
C ILE A 200 9.11 -16.65 12.58
N PHE A 201 9.99 -15.94 11.89
CA PHE A 201 10.84 -16.46 10.81
C PHE A 201 12.18 -15.71 10.77
N THR A 202 13.13 -16.20 9.99
CA THR A 202 14.46 -15.59 9.85
C THR A 202 14.52 -14.57 8.71
N GLY A 203 15.50 -13.65 8.77
CA GLY A 203 15.77 -12.72 7.67
C GLY A 203 16.09 -13.43 6.34
N ASP A 204 16.81 -14.55 6.39
CA ASP A 204 17.11 -15.37 5.19
C ASP A 204 15.86 -15.99 4.58
N ALA A 205 14.95 -16.52 5.41
CA ALA A 205 13.68 -17.07 4.93
C ALA A 205 12.83 -15.98 4.28
N TYR A 206 12.80 -14.78 4.88
CA TYR A 206 12.13 -13.63 4.32
C TYR A 206 12.75 -13.15 2.99
N ALA A 207 14.08 -13.11 2.89
CA ALA A 207 14.76 -12.77 1.65
C ALA A 207 14.45 -13.77 0.52
N GLN A 208 14.39 -15.07 0.84
CA GLN A 208 13.98 -16.11 -0.12
C GLN A 208 12.53 -15.96 -0.56
N ALA A 209 11.61 -15.74 0.38
CA ALA A 209 10.20 -15.51 0.08
C ALA A 209 10.01 -14.28 -0.81
N THR A 210 10.71 -13.19 -0.53
CA THR A 210 10.67 -11.96 -1.33
C THR A 210 11.22 -12.18 -2.75
N ALA A 211 12.33 -12.92 -2.86
CA ALA A 211 12.90 -13.27 -4.16
C ALA A 211 11.96 -14.14 -4.99
N GLN A 212 11.19 -15.03 -4.35
CA GLN A 212 10.19 -15.87 -5.02
C GLN A 212 9.01 -15.03 -5.55
N VAL A 213 8.51 -14.07 -4.77
CA VAL A 213 7.46 -13.15 -5.24
C VAL A 213 7.93 -12.35 -6.45
N GLY A 214 9.24 -12.04 -6.52
CA GLY A 214 9.83 -11.48 -7.74
C GLY A 214 9.29 -10.10 -8.10
N GLU A 215 8.81 -9.34 -7.10
CA GLU A 215 8.38 -7.95 -7.30
C GLU A 215 9.55 -7.12 -7.81
N ILE A 216 9.55 -6.84 -9.11
CA ILE A 216 10.53 -5.97 -9.75
C ILE A 216 10.20 -4.55 -9.30
N LYS A 217 10.99 -4.01 -8.36
CA LYS A 217 10.94 -2.59 -8.03
C LYS A 217 11.14 -1.79 -9.33
N PRO A 218 10.19 -0.94 -9.72
CA PRO A 218 10.33 -0.20 -10.96
C PRO A 218 11.61 0.64 -10.94
N THR A 219 12.43 0.51 -11.97
CA THR A 219 13.58 1.40 -12.16
C THR A 219 13.07 2.83 -12.28
N ALA A 220 13.49 3.71 -11.37
CA ALA A 220 13.04 5.09 -11.37
C ALA A 220 13.63 5.86 -12.57
N VAL A 221 12.77 6.60 -13.28
CA VAL A 221 13.21 7.56 -14.30
C VAL A 221 13.56 8.87 -13.59
N SER A 222 14.82 9.29 -13.67
CA SER A 222 15.24 10.59 -13.13
C SER A 222 14.84 11.74 -14.07
N VAL A 223 14.26 12.81 -13.51
CA VAL A 223 13.81 14.00 -14.25
C VAL A 223 14.27 15.27 -13.56
N SER A 224 14.65 16.27 -14.34
CA SER A 224 15.13 17.58 -13.85
C SER A 224 14.37 18.78 -14.42
N SER A 225 13.26 18.54 -15.13
CA SER A 225 12.43 19.60 -15.71
C SER A 225 10.97 19.17 -15.88
N PHE A 226 10.09 20.15 -16.09
CA PHE A 226 8.66 19.88 -16.31
C PHE A 226 8.41 19.04 -17.57
N GLU A 227 9.11 19.32 -18.67
CA GLU A 227 8.96 18.56 -19.91
C GLU A 227 9.42 17.11 -19.78
N ALA A 228 10.49 16.87 -19.02
CA ALA A 228 10.96 15.53 -18.70
C ALA A 228 9.97 14.77 -17.81
N LEU A 229 9.43 15.44 -16.77
CA LEU A 229 8.38 14.88 -15.91
C LEU A 229 7.13 14.52 -16.73
N LYS A 230 6.65 15.43 -17.56
CA LYS A 230 5.48 15.22 -18.42
C LYS A 230 5.69 14.05 -19.39
N SER A 231 6.86 13.98 -20.02
CA SER A 231 7.20 12.88 -20.93
C SER A 231 7.23 11.53 -20.20
N ALA A 232 7.79 11.49 -19.00
CA ALA A 232 7.83 10.27 -18.17
C ALA A 232 6.42 9.82 -17.74
N LEU A 233 5.56 10.76 -17.34
CA LEU A 233 4.18 10.48 -16.91
C LEU A 233 3.26 10.02 -18.04
N LEU A 234 3.56 10.37 -19.29
CA LEU A 234 2.83 9.89 -20.47
C LEU A 234 3.21 8.45 -20.87
N ASN A 235 4.34 7.93 -20.39
CA ASN A 235 4.77 6.58 -20.69
C ASN A 235 4.17 5.57 -19.69
N SER A 236 3.23 4.75 -20.16
CA SER A 236 2.51 3.77 -19.32
C SER A 236 3.39 2.68 -18.69
N SER A 237 4.61 2.47 -19.20
CA SER A 237 5.57 1.52 -18.60
C SER A 237 6.32 2.11 -17.40
N VAL A 238 6.33 3.45 -17.25
CA VAL A 238 6.99 4.12 -16.13
C VAL A 238 6.09 4.04 -14.90
N LYS A 239 6.62 3.46 -13.82
CA LYS A 239 5.93 3.33 -12.53
C LYS A 239 6.63 4.08 -11.39
N ALA A 240 7.89 4.46 -11.58
CA ALA A 240 8.66 5.26 -10.63
C ALA A 240 9.38 6.40 -11.35
N ILE A 241 9.27 7.60 -10.80
CA ILE A 241 9.93 8.82 -11.26
C ILE A 241 10.62 9.46 -10.06
N THR A 242 11.83 9.96 -10.26
CA THR A 242 12.59 10.71 -9.26
C THR A 242 12.83 12.11 -9.79
N ILE A 243 12.43 13.12 -9.04
CA ILE A 243 12.79 14.53 -9.30
C ILE A 243 14.17 14.77 -8.72
N ASP A 244 15.13 15.09 -9.59
CA ASP A 244 16.54 15.26 -9.25
C ASP A 244 17.13 16.43 -10.06
N SER A 245 17.07 17.61 -9.47
CA SER A 245 17.45 18.92 -10.00
C SER A 245 17.98 19.79 -8.85
N VAL A 246 19.03 19.33 -8.16
CA VAL A 246 19.52 19.98 -6.93
C VAL A 246 19.88 21.45 -7.21
N GLY A 247 19.34 22.36 -6.40
CA GLY A 247 19.53 23.80 -6.53
C GLY A 247 18.65 24.49 -7.58
N THR A 248 17.89 23.76 -8.41
CA THR A 248 16.94 24.32 -9.38
C THR A 248 15.59 23.63 -9.26
N PRO A 249 14.53 24.30 -8.76
CA PRO A 249 13.22 23.68 -8.62
C PRO A 249 12.67 23.14 -9.95
N VAL A 250 12.04 21.97 -9.91
CA VAL A 250 11.20 21.51 -11.03
C VAL A 250 9.84 22.17 -10.87
N ILE A 251 9.44 22.99 -11.86
CA ILE A 251 8.23 23.82 -11.77
C ILE A 251 7.17 23.31 -12.75
N VAL A 252 6.04 22.84 -12.24
CA VAL A 252 4.85 22.52 -13.04
C VAL A 252 4.18 23.81 -13.45
N THR A 253 4.26 24.17 -14.73
CA THR A 253 3.68 25.40 -15.28
C THR A 253 2.40 25.16 -16.10
N GLY A 254 2.08 23.90 -16.40
CA GLY A 254 0.90 23.51 -17.17
C GLY A 254 0.23 22.26 -16.61
N GLU A 255 -0.90 21.87 -17.20
CA GLU A 255 -1.66 20.72 -16.73
C GLU A 255 -0.86 19.41 -16.83
N VAL A 256 -0.81 18.67 -15.73
CA VAL A 256 -0.19 17.34 -15.67
C VAL A 256 -0.93 16.44 -14.69
N THR A 257 -0.97 15.14 -14.97
CA THR A 257 -1.56 14.13 -14.09
C THR A 257 -0.53 13.06 -13.76
N ILE A 258 -0.39 12.74 -12.47
CA ILE A 258 0.32 11.54 -12.00
C ILE A 258 -0.70 10.38 -12.00
N PRO A 259 -0.55 9.36 -12.85
CA PRO A 259 -1.50 8.25 -12.92
C PRO A 259 -1.49 7.38 -11.66
N ALA A 260 -2.58 6.65 -11.42
CA ALA A 260 -2.62 5.61 -10.39
C ALA A 260 -1.52 4.55 -10.66
N GLY A 261 -0.92 4.04 -9.57
CA GLY A 261 0.21 3.10 -9.64
C GLY A 261 1.55 3.72 -10.06
N VAL A 262 1.64 5.05 -10.26
CA VAL A 262 2.89 5.77 -10.49
C VAL A 262 3.33 6.48 -9.21
N THR A 263 4.60 6.30 -8.85
CA THR A 263 5.23 7.01 -7.73
C THR A 263 6.19 8.08 -8.24
N VAL A 264 5.99 9.32 -7.80
CA VAL A 264 6.93 10.43 -7.98
C VAL A 264 7.63 10.68 -6.66
N THR A 265 8.96 10.63 -6.64
CA THR A 265 9.77 10.93 -5.45
C THR A 265 10.51 12.23 -5.66
N VAL A 266 10.26 13.22 -4.80
CA VAL A 266 11.08 14.43 -4.71
C VAL A 266 12.35 14.06 -3.95
N ASN A 267 13.46 13.92 -4.67
CA ASN A 267 14.70 13.44 -4.07
C ASN A 267 15.25 14.45 -3.04
N ARG A 268 16.08 13.99 -2.12
CA ARG A 268 16.69 14.84 -1.08
C ARG A 268 17.37 16.07 -1.67
N GLY A 269 17.13 17.23 -1.07
CA GLY A 269 17.69 18.51 -1.51
C GLY A 269 17.04 19.11 -2.76
N ASN A 270 15.88 18.58 -3.19
CA ASN A 270 15.17 19.06 -4.36
C ASN A 270 13.83 19.72 -4.00
N ASP A 271 13.45 20.67 -4.84
CA ASP A 271 12.20 21.40 -4.74
C ASP A 271 11.30 21.09 -5.95
N PHE A 272 10.04 20.77 -5.66
CA PHE A 272 9.00 20.51 -6.65
C PHE A 272 7.87 21.53 -6.50
N TYR A 273 7.77 22.46 -7.45
CA TYR A 273 6.86 23.60 -7.39
C TYR A 273 5.66 23.41 -8.31
N ILE A 274 4.47 23.72 -7.81
CA ILE A 274 3.21 23.64 -8.53
C ILE A 274 2.71 25.07 -8.78
N GLU A 275 2.88 25.57 -10.01
CA GLU A 275 2.35 26.87 -10.47
C GLU A 275 1.16 26.71 -11.43
N GLY A 276 1.07 25.56 -12.11
CA GLY A 276 -0.07 25.14 -12.91
C GLY A 276 -0.91 24.04 -12.24
N PRO A 277 -1.90 23.46 -12.94
CA PRO A 277 -2.72 22.37 -12.41
C PRO A 277 -1.96 21.03 -12.37
N LEU A 278 -1.81 20.44 -11.18
CA LEU A 278 -1.36 19.06 -11.02
C LEU A 278 -2.46 18.20 -10.41
N THR A 279 -2.79 17.09 -11.06
CA THR A 279 -3.67 16.06 -10.49
C THR A 279 -2.84 14.84 -10.07
N ASN A 280 -2.81 14.54 -8.76
CA ASN A 280 -2.15 13.35 -8.25
C ASN A 280 -3.17 12.23 -8.03
N ASN A 281 -3.16 11.20 -8.87
CA ASN A 281 -3.89 9.94 -8.64
C ASN A 281 -2.97 8.81 -8.15
N GLY A 282 -1.65 9.03 -8.12
CA GLY A 282 -0.64 8.08 -7.68
C GLY A 282 -0.07 8.44 -6.31
N THR A 283 1.24 8.28 -6.16
CA THR A 283 1.96 8.57 -4.91
C THR A 283 2.99 9.65 -5.15
N ILE A 284 3.04 10.66 -4.27
CA ILE A 284 4.15 11.60 -4.17
C ILE A 284 4.89 11.33 -2.87
N ASN A 285 6.18 11.00 -2.95
CA ASN A 285 7.07 10.92 -1.79
C ASN A 285 7.90 12.20 -1.72
N VAL A 286 7.87 12.87 -0.58
CA VAL A 286 8.71 14.03 -0.27
C VAL A 286 9.70 13.59 0.81
N MET A 287 10.96 13.49 0.42
CA MET A 287 12.04 12.94 1.23
C MET A 287 12.50 13.92 2.33
N GLY A 288 12.66 13.44 3.57
CA GLY A 288 13.33 14.18 4.63
C GLY A 288 14.85 14.22 4.45
N ALA A 289 15.56 14.95 5.33
CA ALA A 289 17.01 15.02 5.27
C ALA A 289 17.66 13.69 5.69
N ASP A 290 18.81 13.37 5.10
CA ASP A 290 19.74 12.35 5.62
C ASP A 290 21.17 12.90 5.78
N SER A 291 21.37 14.19 5.48
CA SER A 291 22.64 14.86 5.60
C SER A 291 22.47 16.33 5.94
N ILE A 292 23.38 16.81 6.77
CA ILE A 292 23.47 18.20 7.21
C ILE A 292 24.88 18.70 6.98
N SER A 293 24.96 19.89 6.40
CA SER A 293 26.17 20.69 6.30
C SER A 293 25.87 22.11 6.83
N PRO A 294 26.90 22.91 7.17
CA PRO A 294 26.71 24.26 7.69
C PRO A 294 25.82 25.16 6.81
N ASP A 295 25.85 24.94 5.49
CA ASP A 295 25.17 25.79 4.52
C ASP A 295 23.90 25.14 3.94
N PHE A 296 23.65 23.86 4.23
CA PHE A 296 22.63 23.08 3.53
C PHE A 296 22.16 21.87 4.32
N ILE A 297 20.83 21.74 4.43
CA ILE A 297 20.14 20.55 4.92
C ILE A 297 19.33 19.97 3.75
N ASN A 298 19.54 18.71 3.42
CA ASN A 298 19.01 18.12 2.19
C ASN A 298 17.59 17.54 2.31
N TYR A 299 16.70 18.15 3.09
CA TYR A 299 15.28 17.82 2.98
C TYR A 299 14.73 18.26 1.62
N SER A 300 13.60 17.71 1.21
CA SER A 300 12.93 18.09 -0.04
C SER A 300 11.61 18.78 0.21
N VAL A 301 11.15 19.55 -0.77
CA VAL A 301 9.95 20.38 -0.66
C VAL A 301 9.02 20.13 -1.84
N LEU A 302 7.76 19.84 -1.54
CA LEU A 302 6.63 20.00 -2.46
C LEU A 302 5.94 21.32 -2.11
N SER A 303 5.92 22.29 -3.04
CA SER A 303 5.33 23.61 -2.80
C SER A 303 4.23 23.92 -3.81
N VAL A 304 3.03 24.23 -3.33
CA VAL A 304 1.94 24.76 -4.16
C VAL A 304 2.03 26.27 -4.15
N GLN A 305 2.52 26.83 -5.24
CA GLN A 305 2.81 28.26 -5.39
C GLN A 305 1.55 29.06 -5.70
N THR A 306 1.69 30.39 -5.73
CA THR A 306 0.57 31.31 -5.98
C THR A 306 -0.11 31.03 -7.32
N GLY A 307 -1.42 30.79 -7.29
CA GLY A 307 -2.22 30.43 -8.47
C GLY A 307 -2.12 28.96 -8.90
N GLY A 308 -1.19 28.19 -8.32
CA GLY A 308 -1.08 26.76 -8.56
C GLY A 308 -2.20 25.96 -7.90
N ILE A 309 -2.56 24.83 -8.51
CA ILE A 309 -3.64 23.96 -8.02
C ILE A 309 -3.10 22.53 -7.94
N LEU A 310 -3.11 21.95 -6.74
CA LEU A 310 -2.81 20.54 -6.51
C LEU A 310 -4.10 19.79 -6.15
N ASN A 311 -4.59 18.96 -7.06
CA ASN A 311 -5.68 18.03 -6.80
C ASN A 311 -5.11 16.68 -6.35
N ASN A 312 -5.08 16.43 -5.04
CA ASN A 312 -4.60 15.16 -4.50
C ASN A 312 -5.75 14.17 -4.34
N ASN A 313 -5.81 13.16 -5.21
CA ASN A 313 -6.71 12.00 -5.08
C ASN A 313 -5.98 10.74 -4.59
N GLY A 314 -4.65 10.72 -4.68
CA GLY A 314 -3.78 9.62 -4.24
C GLY A 314 -3.14 9.88 -2.88
N ALA A 315 -1.86 9.54 -2.74
CA ALA A 315 -1.10 9.71 -1.50
C ALA A 315 0.03 10.74 -1.64
N ILE A 316 0.20 11.56 -0.61
CA ILE A 316 1.40 12.39 -0.41
C ILE A 316 2.07 11.91 0.88
N ASN A 317 3.29 11.39 0.79
CA ASN A 317 4.07 10.93 1.92
C ASN A 317 5.17 11.93 2.24
N LEU A 318 5.07 12.57 3.40
CA LEU A 318 6.11 13.43 3.95
C LEU A 318 7.01 12.57 4.83
N GLN A 319 8.13 12.14 4.26
CA GLN A 319 9.07 11.21 4.88
C GLN A 319 9.83 11.92 6.01
N ALA A 320 10.05 11.26 7.13
CA ALA A 320 10.90 11.80 8.18
C ALA A 320 12.38 11.88 7.74
N ALA A 321 13.15 12.68 8.47
CA ALA A 321 14.59 12.66 8.34
C ALA A 321 15.18 11.33 8.83
N GLN A 322 16.30 10.93 8.23
CA GLN A 322 17.07 9.72 8.55
C GLN A 322 18.40 10.10 9.21
N LEU A 323 18.35 11.00 10.19
CA LEU A 323 19.50 11.36 11.01
C LEU A 323 19.37 10.70 12.38
N GLU A 324 20.50 10.39 12.99
CA GLU A 324 20.57 9.71 14.29
C GLU A 324 21.01 10.64 15.43
N ASP A 325 21.53 11.83 15.10
CA ASP A 325 21.99 12.80 16.08
C ASP A 325 20.83 13.54 16.77
N THR A 326 21.10 14.08 17.96
CA THR A 326 20.10 14.71 18.85
C THR A 326 19.97 16.20 18.72
N ASP A 327 20.61 16.82 17.74
CA ASP A 327 20.61 18.26 17.61
C ASP A 327 19.28 18.74 16.97
N ASP A 328 18.85 19.94 17.37
CA ASP A 328 17.63 20.57 16.84
C ASP A 328 17.97 21.43 15.62
N TYR A 329 17.59 20.94 14.44
CA TYR A 329 17.71 21.64 13.16
C TYR A 329 16.38 22.20 12.64
N GLY A 330 15.35 22.20 13.48
CA GLY A 330 13.98 22.48 13.08
C GLY A 330 13.37 21.38 12.19
N PRO A 331 12.31 21.69 11.41
CA PRO A 331 11.60 20.70 10.61
C PRO A 331 12.41 20.27 9.40
N ILE A 332 13.07 19.11 9.50
CA ILE A 332 13.94 18.56 8.47
C ILE A 332 13.39 17.28 7.81
N GLY A 333 12.15 16.90 8.13
CA GLY A 333 11.39 15.97 7.32
C GLY A 333 11.00 16.57 5.96
N GLY A 334 10.47 15.73 5.07
CA GLY A 334 9.92 16.18 3.80
C GLY A 334 8.79 17.17 4.01
N GLN A 335 8.75 18.23 3.19
CA GLN A 335 7.86 19.37 3.45
C GLN A 335 6.81 19.55 2.36
N LEU A 336 5.56 19.76 2.78
CA LEU A 336 4.49 20.28 1.94
C LEU A 336 4.21 21.73 2.32
N ARG A 337 4.37 22.66 1.39
CA ARG A 337 4.13 24.09 1.59
C ARG A 337 3.02 24.55 0.66
N ILE A 338 1.99 25.21 1.18
CA ILE A 338 0.94 25.83 0.36
C ILE A 338 1.11 27.34 0.41
N GLY A 339 1.82 27.91 -0.57
CA GLY A 339 2.21 29.32 -0.66
C GLY A 339 1.35 30.12 -1.64
N GLY A 340 0.10 30.43 -1.27
CA GLY A 340 -0.81 31.21 -2.11
C GLY A 340 -1.54 30.42 -3.21
N GLY A 341 -1.37 29.11 -3.28
CA GLY A 341 -2.13 28.22 -4.16
C GLY A 341 -3.25 27.46 -3.44
N THR A 342 -3.78 26.45 -4.11
CA THR A 342 -4.89 25.62 -3.61
C THR A 342 -4.52 24.14 -3.57
N LEU A 343 -4.72 23.49 -2.41
CA LEU A 343 -4.63 22.04 -2.27
C LEU A 343 -6.03 21.43 -2.09
N ASN A 344 -6.54 20.79 -3.13
CA ASN A 344 -7.76 20.00 -3.04
C ASN A 344 -7.42 18.57 -2.66
N ASN A 345 -7.44 18.24 -1.36
CA ASN A 345 -7.14 16.89 -0.88
C ASN A 345 -8.40 16.02 -0.75
N LYS A 346 -8.58 15.09 -1.70
CA LYS A 346 -9.56 13.98 -1.65
C LYS A 346 -8.92 12.63 -1.30
N GLY A 347 -7.59 12.55 -1.41
CA GLY A 347 -6.78 11.42 -0.98
C GLY A 347 -6.18 11.63 0.42
N SER A 348 -4.93 11.23 0.59
CA SER A 348 -4.25 11.24 1.90
C SER A 348 -2.95 12.04 1.88
N VAL A 349 -2.67 12.74 2.98
CA VAL A 349 -1.37 13.32 3.30
C VAL A 349 -0.85 12.67 4.56
N PHE A 350 0.30 12.00 4.48
CA PHE A 350 0.92 11.29 5.58
C PHE A 350 2.15 12.03 6.09
N LEU A 351 2.13 12.35 7.37
CA LEU A 351 3.33 12.75 8.10
C LEU A 351 3.95 11.47 8.66
N LYS A 352 5.05 11.01 8.06
CA LYS A 352 5.76 9.84 8.56
C LYS A 352 6.49 10.23 9.85
N TYR A 353 6.35 9.40 10.88
CA TYR A 353 6.99 9.54 12.19
C TYR A 353 8.53 9.53 12.06
N GLY A 354 9.27 10.04 13.04
CA GLY A 354 10.74 10.10 13.01
C GLY A 354 11.34 9.75 14.37
N LEU A 355 12.67 9.59 14.45
CA LEU A 355 13.36 9.38 15.73
C LEU A 355 13.30 10.67 16.58
N VAL A 356 13.48 10.56 17.89
CA VAL A 356 13.28 11.64 18.88
C VAL A 356 14.40 12.69 18.78
N ASN A 357 14.28 13.62 17.83
CA ASN A 357 15.17 14.76 17.48
C ASN A 357 15.06 15.10 15.97
N THR A 358 14.66 14.12 15.15
CA THR A 358 14.41 14.25 13.72
C THR A 358 12.94 14.60 13.51
N HIS A 359 12.64 15.89 13.56
CA HIS A 359 11.31 16.42 13.27
C HIS A 359 10.72 15.74 12.02
N GLY A 360 9.56 15.09 12.16
CA GLY A 360 8.89 14.34 11.10
C GLY A 360 8.50 15.21 9.89
N GLY A 361 7.72 14.63 8.97
CA GLY A 361 7.18 15.40 7.84
C GLY A 361 6.44 16.67 8.30
N MET A 362 6.55 17.76 7.54
CA MET A 362 5.91 19.04 7.86
C MET A 362 4.93 19.46 6.76
N ALA A 363 3.71 19.82 7.13
CA ALA A 363 2.74 20.45 6.24
C ALA A 363 2.39 21.84 6.77
N VAL A 364 2.52 22.87 5.92
CA VAL A 364 2.25 24.27 6.30
C VAL A 364 1.46 25.00 5.23
N VAL A 365 0.48 25.80 5.65
CA VAL A 365 -0.31 26.67 4.78
C VAL A 365 0.08 28.13 5.02
N ILE A 366 0.53 28.80 3.98
CA ILE A 366 0.97 30.20 3.96
C ILE A 366 0.15 30.94 2.91
N ASN A 367 -0.87 31.68 3.36
CA ASN A 367 -1.76 32.47 2.49
C ASN A 367 -2.47 31.64 1.39
N GLY A 368 -2.55 30.31 1.54
CA GLY A 368 -3.24 29.40 0.61
C GLY A 368 -4.57 28.90 1.15
N SER A 369 -5.29 28.15 0.31
CA SER A 369 -6.61 27.57 0.60
C SER A 369 -6.62 26.06 0.57
#